data_AF-A0A016UPS6-F1
#
_entry.id   AF-A0A016UPS6-F1
#
_cell.length_a   1.000
_cell.length_b   1.000
_cell.length_c   1.000
_cell.angle_alpha   90.00
_cell.angle_beta   90.00
_cell.angle_gamma   90.00
#
_symmetry.space_group_name_H-M   'P 1'
#
loop_
_entity.id
_entity.type
_entity.pdbx_description
1 polymer ?
#
loop_
_entity_poly.entity_id
_entity_poly.type
_entity_poly.pdbx_seq_one_letter_code
_entity_poly.pdbx_strand_id
1 'polypeptide(L)'
;MYPTTDFTDTIFPTSNTTVELEEGDVILWTNMNGEGTESLGALHGDCVVWEGEKVTASLRVRAKGQFLIKTSMVAGIYHVVAVAKPRPNMLKDFKQHQANKL
;
A
#
# COMPACT_ATOMS: atom_id res chain seq x y z
N MET A 1 2.72 33.45 -6.08
CA MET A 1 3.31 32.77 -4.91
C MET A 1 3.08 31.29 -5.14
N TYR A 2 4.12 30.53 -5.50
CA TYR A 2 4.02 29.07 -5.62
C TYR A 2 4.01 28.48 -4.19
N PRO A 3 3.18 27.47 -3.90
CA PRO A 3 3.16 26.88 -2.57
C PRO A 3 4.51 26.20 -2.30
N THR A 4 4.94 26.28 -1.05
CA THR A 4 6.12 25.63 -0.50
C THR A 4 5.89 24.12 -0.50
N THR A 5 6.12 23.46 -1.64
CA THR A 5 6.23 22.00 -1.71
C THR A 5 7.63 21.62 -1.24
N ASP A 6 7.71 20.91 -0.12
CA ASP A 6 8.94 20.28 0.33
C ASP A 6 9.44 19.31 -0.75
N PHE A 7 10.76 19.29 -0.95
CA PHE A 7 11.39 18.73 -2.14
C PHE A 7 11.53 17.19 -2.11
N THR A 8 10.72 16.50 -1.30
CA THR A 8 10.87 15.08 -1.00
C THR A 8 9.57 14.29 -1.15
N ASP A 9 8.56 14.84 -1.82
CA ASP A 9 7.23 14.23 -1.89
C ASP A 9 7.17 12.96 -2.73
N THR A 10 6.13 12.16 -2.48
CA THR A 10 5.68 11.10 -3.38
C THR A 10 4.37 11.54 -4.06
N ILE A 11 4.33 11.50 -5.38
CA ILE A 11 3.19 11.97 -6.19
C ILE A 11 2.43 10.80 -6.80
N PHE A 12 1.11 10.98 -6.93
CA PHE A 12 0.19 10.10 -7.65
C PHE A 12 -0.54 10.94 -8.72
N PRO A 13 0.01 11.04 -9.95
CA PRO A 13 -0.47 11.97 -10.97
C PRO A 13 -1.93 11.72 -11.38
N THR A 14 -2.34 10.45 -11.44
CA THR A 14 -3.69 10.05 -11.87
C THR A 14 -4.79 10.52 -10.92
N SER A 15 -4.46 10.75 -9.64
CA SER A 15 -5.40 11.25 -8.63
C SER A 15 -5.13 12.70 -8.24
N ASN A 16 -4.17 13.37 -8.89
CA ASN A 16 -3.69 14.70 -8.53
C ASN A 16 -3.38 14.81 -7.02
N THR A 17 -2.68 13.80 -6.50
CA THR A 17 -2.34 13.72 -5.07
C THR A 17 -0.83 13.83 -4.89
N THR A 18 -0.43 14.67 -3.94
CA THR A 18 0.94 14.78 -3.44
C THR A 18 0.92 14.34 -1.99
N VAL A 19 1.88 13.49 -1.62
CA VAL A 19 2.07 13.05 -0.24
C VAL A 19 3.41 13.54 0.25
N GLU A 20 3.35 14.52 1.14
CA GLU A 20 4.47 14.97 1.96
C GLU A 20 4.72 13.91 3.05
N LEU A 21 5.99 13.57 3.28
CA LEU A 21 6.40 12.53 4.23
C LEU A 21 7.48 13.07 5.15
N GLU A 22 7.30 12.87 6.45
CA GLU A 22 8.32 13.10 7.46
C GLU A 22 9.06 11.81 7.82
N GLU A 23 10.18 11.93 8.57
CA GLU A 23 10.91 10.77 9.06
C GLU A 23 10.01 9.89 9.94
N GLY A 24 9.89 8.62 9.58
CA GLY A 24 9.06 7.63 10.28
C GLY A 24 7.66 7.43 9.68
N ASP A 25 7.24 8.30 8.76
CA ASP A 25 5.98 8.10 8.04
C ASP A 25 6.03 6.91 7.10
N VAL A 26 4.85 6.30 6.88
CA VAL A 26 4.67 5.18 5.96
C VAL A 26 3.45 5.41 5.10
N ILE A 27 3.63 5.34 3.79
CA ILE A 27 2.55 5.25 2.82
C ILE A 27 2.37 3.82 2.32
N LEU A 28 1.12 3.44 2.11
CA LEU A 28 0.73 2.16 1.54
C LEU A 28 -0.24 2.41 0.41
N TRP A 29 0.05 1.82 -0.75
CA TRP A 29 -0.85 1.79 -1.91
C TRP A 29 -0.87 0.38 -2.51
N THR A 30 -1.80 0.14 -3.43
CA THR A 30 -1.96 -1.16 -4.10
C THR A 30 -1.75 -1.00 -5.61
N ASN A 31 -0.81 -1.77 -6.16
CA ASN A 31 -0.57 -1.82 -7.62
C ASN A 31 -1.67 -2.57 -8.39
N MET A 32 -2.72 -3.03 -7.70
CA MET A 32 -3.85 -3.74 -8.28
C MET A 32 -5.16 -3.16 -7.76
N ASN A 33 -6.24 -3.26 -8.53
CA ASN A 33 -7.60 -2.92 -8.11
C ASN A 33 -8.26 -4.09 -7.36
N GLY A 34 -9.54 -3.97 -7.03
CA GLY A 34 -10.29 -5.01 -6.30
C GLY A 34 -10.46 -6.35 -7.03
N GLU A 35 -10.21 -6.38 -8.34
CA GLU A 35 -10.27 -7.57 -9.20
C GLU A 35 -8.90 -8.26 -9.34
N GLY A 36 -7.84 -7.66 -8.78
CA GLY A 36 -6.47 -8.18 -8.89
C GLY A 36 -5.79 -7.86 -10.23
N THR A 37 -6.35 -6.96 -11.03
CA THR A 37 -5.73 -6.42 -12.25
C THR A 37 -4.96 -5.15 -11.93
N GLU A 38 -4.01 -4.77 -12.79
CA GLU A 38 -3.18 -3.57 -12.62
C GLU A 38 -4.03 -2.31 -12.39
N SER A 39 -3.65 -1.51 -11.39
CA SER A 39 -4.36 -0.27 -11.08
C SER A 39 -3.67 0.93 -11.72
N LEU A 40 -4.35 1.61 -12.67
CA LEU A 40 -3.87 2.88 -13.22
C LEU A 40 -3.68 3.95 -12.13
N GLY A 41 -4.51 3.91 -11.09
CA GLY A 41 -4.42 4.82 -9.94
C GLY A 41 -3.15 4.62 -9.10
N ALA A 42 -2.39 3.55 -9.33
CA ALA A 42 -1.13 3.29 -8.66
C ALA A 42 0.09 3.89 -9.36
N LEU A 43 -0.08 4.63 -10.47
CA LEU A 43 1.01 5.38 -11.07
C LEU A 43 1.52 6.39 -10.05
N HIS A 44 2.78 6.26 -9.67
CA HIS A 44 3.43 7.12 -8.68
C HIS A 44 4.90 7.31 -8.99
N GLY A 45 5.49 8.31 -8.35
CA GLY A 45 6.92 8.56 -8.40
C GLY A 45 7.35 9.46 -7.24
N ASP A 46 8.66 9.49 -7.02
CA ASP A 46 9.25 10.47 -6.11
C ASP A 46 9.57 11.75 -6.88
N CYS A 47 9.30 12.89 -6.24
CA CYS A 47 9.77 14.18 -6.73
C CYS A 47 11.30 14.26 -6.68
N VAL A 48 11.86 15.14 -7.51
CA VAL A 48 13.29 15.43 -7.49
C VAL A 48 13.68 16.09 -6.16
N VAL A 49 14.77 15.61 -5.56
CA VAL A 49 15.39 16.21 -4.38
C VAL A 49 16.32 17.33 -4.83
N TRP A 50 15.95 18.58 -4.57
CA TRP A 50 16.74 19.75 -4.96
C TRP A 50 17.87 20.05 -3.97
N GLU A 51 17.67 19.77 -2.69
CA GLU A 51 18.64 19.97 -1.61
C GLU A 51 18.61 18.79 -0.64
N GLY A 52 19.78 18.37 -0.15
CA GLY A 52 19.90 17.27 0.83
C GLY A 52 19.81 15.87 0.22
N GLU A 53 19.29 14.92 1.01
CA GLU A 53 19.12 13.51 0.64
C GLU A 53 17.78 12.99 1.16
N LYS A 54 17.06 12.22 0.33
CA LYS A 54 15.86 11.47 0.71
C LYS A 54 16.20 9.97 0.80
N VAL A 55 16.07 9.39 1.98
CA VAL A 55 16.28 7.94 2.19
C VAL A 55 14.94 7.27 2.48
N THR A 56 14.56 6.29 1.66
CA THR A 56 13.33 5.51 1.84
C THR A 56 13.59 4.01 1.82
N ALA A 57 12.71 3.25 2.46
CA ALA A 57 12.68 1.79 2.40
C ALA A 57 11.36 1.35 1.74
N SER A 58 11.42 0.38 0.83
CA SER A 58 10.23 -0.17 0.16
C SER A 58 10.06 -1.66 0.42
N LEU A 59 8.84 -2.07 0.76
CA LEU A 59 8.43 -3.46 0.87
C LEU A 59 7.39 -3.79 -0.20
N ARG A 60 7.72 -4.75 -1.08
CA ARG A 60 6.80 -5.22 -2.13
C ARG A 60 6.14 -6.52 -1.72
N VAL A 61 4.82 -6.48 -1.50
CA VAL A 61 4.02 -7.66 -1.15
C VAL A 61 3.33 -8.22 -2.40
N ARG A 62 3.51 -9.51 -2.68
CA ARG A 62 2.88 -10.19 -3.83
C ARG A 62 1.59 -10.88 -3.42
N ALA A 63 0.52 -10.72 -4.21
CA ALA A 63 -0.69 -11.51 -4.07
C ALA A 63 -0.48 -12.95 -4.52
N LYS A 64 -0.76 -13.89 -3.62
CA LYS A 64 -0.74 -15.35 -3.83
C LYS A 64 -1.97 -16.00 -3.20
N GLY A 65 -3.10 -15.28 -3.18
CA GLY A 65 -4.34 -15.71 -2.55
C GLY A 65 -4.35 -15.58 -1.02
N GLN A 66 -3.44 -14.80 -0.43
CA GLN A 66 -3.46 -14.54 1.01
C GLN A 66 -4.71 -13.74 1.40
N PHE A 67 -5.26 -14.01 2.59
CA PHE A 67 -6.43 -13.30 3.12
C PHE A 67 -6.24 -11.77 3.19
N LEU A 68 -5.00 -11.31 3.40
CA LEU A 68 -4.62 -9.89 3.44
C LEU A 68 -5.00 -9.12 2.16
N ILE A 69 -5.13 -9.84 1.04
CA ILE A 69 -5.39 -9.29 -0.30
C ILE A 69 -6.76 -9.76 -0.84
N LYS A 70 -7.52 -10.54 -0.07
CA LYS A 70 -8.88 -10.94 -0.46
C LYS A 70 -9.88 -9.88 -0.04
N THR A 71 -10.61 -9.40 -1.03
CA THR A 71 -11.64 -8.38 -0.89
C THR A 71 -12.87 -8.96 -0.19
N SER A 72 -13.48 -8.13 0.67
CA SER A 72 -14.88 -8.29 1.02
C SER A 72 -15.69 -8.19 -0.29
N MET A 73 -16.57 -9.17 -0.52
CA MET A 73 -17.27 -9.46 -1.79
C MET A 73 -18.12 -8.32 -2.38
N VAL A 74 -18.16 -7.13 -1.77
CA VAL A 74 -19.11 -6.07 -2.15
C VAL A 74 -18.44 -4.80 -2.71
N ALA A 75 -17.12 -4.62 -2.61
CA ALA A 75 -16.52 -3.36 -3.11
C ALA A 75 -15.02 -3.40 -3.44
N GLY A 76 -14.37 -4.57 -3.51
CA GLY A 76 -12.99 -4.61 -3.95
C GLY A 76 -11.97 -3.95 -2.99
N ILE A 77 -12.31 -3.81 -1.71
CA ILE A 77 -11.47 -3.13 -0.72
C ILE A 77 -10.51 -4.16 -0.10
N TYR A 78 -9.21 -3.92 -0.24
CA TYR A 78 -8.16 -4.65 0.45
C TYR A 78 -8.33 -4.56 1.96
N HIS A 79 -7.98 -5.62 2.70
CA HIS A 79 -7.99 -5.57 4.16
C HIS A 79 -6.75 -4.79 4.68
N VAL A 80 -6.69 -3.49 4.36
CA VAL A 80 -5.51 -2.62 4.55
C VAL A 80 -4.99 -2.64 5.98
N VAL A 81 -5.89 -2.75 6.97
CA VAL A 81 -5.51 -2.86 8.40
C VAL A 81 -4.70 -4.13 8.66
N ALA A 82 -5.01 -5.24 7.99
CA ALA A 82 -4.26 -6.48 8.17
C ALA A 82 -2.91 -6.43 7.44
N VAL A 83 -2.78 -5.62 6.39
CA VAL A 83 -1.50 -5.34 5.73
C VAL A 83 -0.64 -4.40 6.57
N ALA A 84 -1.23 -3.35 7.13
CA ALA A 84 -0.55 -2.37 7.98
C ALA A 84 -0.18 -2.90 9.36
N LYS A 85 -0.97 -3.84 9.90
CA LYS A 85 -0.73 -4.50 11.20
C LYS A 85 -0.82 -6.02 11.04
N PRO A 86 0.18 -6.66 10.41
CA PRO A 86 0.18 -8.10 10.25
C PRO A 86 0.31 -8.76 11.62
N ARG A 87 -0.75 -9.42 12.10
CA ARG A 87 -0.68 -10.25 13.30
C ARG A 87 0.08 -11.54 12.95
N PRO A 88 1.29 -11.78 13.48
CA PRO A 88 2.14 -12.91 13.07
C PRO A 88 1.47 -14.28 13.26
N ASN A 89 0.55 -14.37 14.22
CA ASN A 89 -0.13 -15.61 14.59
C ASN A 89 -1.38 -15.93 13.73
N MET A 90 -1.88 -15.01 12.89
CA MET A 90 -3.07 -15.24 12.07
C MET A 90 -2.92 -16.42 11.10
N LEU A 91 -1.71 -16.68 10.60
CA LEU A 91 -1.44 -17.79 9.67
C LEU A 91 -1.75 -19.17 10.29
N LYS A 92 -1.63 -19.30 11.63
CA LYS A 92 -1.99 -20.53 12.35
C LYS A 92 -3.50 -20.71 12.41
N ASP A 93 -4.22 -19.63 12.70
CA ASP A 93 -5.68 -19.64 12.83
C ASP A 93 -6.36 -19.93 11.48
N PHE A 94 -5.83 -19.42 10.36
CA PHE A 94 -6.35 -19.73 9.03
C PHE A 94 -6.20 -21.20 8.65
N LYS A 95 -5.06 -21.83 8.95
CA LYS A 95 -4.87 -23.27 8.70
C LYS A 95 -5.79 -24.11 9.57
N GLN A 96 -5.95 -23.74 10.84
CA GLN A 96 -6.89 -24.40 11.76
C GLN A 96 -8.34 -24.28 11.26
N HIS A 97 -8.73 -23.10 10.77
CA HIS A 97 -10.09 -22.84 10.31
C HIS A 97 -10.43 -23.56 9.00
N GLN A 98 -9.46 -23.76 8.10
CA GLN A 98 -9.63 -24.60 6.91
C GLN A 98 -9.67 -26.10 7.27
N ALA A 99 -8.90 -26.56 8.25
CA ALA A 99 -8.92 -27.94 8.70
C ALA A 99 -10.25 -28.33 9.37
N ASN A 100 -10.91 -27.40 10.07
CA ASN A 100 -12.19 -27.61 10.74
C ASN A 100 -13.43 -27.51 9.81
N LYS A 101 -13.23 -27.35 8.49
CA LYS A 101 -14.31 -27.32 7.48
C LYS A 101 -14.40 -28.61 6.64
N LEU A 102 -13.62 -29.64 6.99
CA LEU A 102 -13.73 -31.03 6.53
C LEU A 102 -14.28 -31.89 7.65
#